data_AF-A0A6B2KYJ9-F1
#
_entry.id   AF-A0A6B2KYJ9-F1
#
_cell.length_a   1.000
_cell.length_b   1.000
_cell.length_c   1.000
_cell.angle_alpha   90.00
_cell.angle_beta   90.00
_cell.angle_gamma   90.00
#
_symmetry.space_group_name_H-M   'P 1'
#
loop_
_entity.id
_entity.type
_entity.pdbx_description
1 polymer ?
#
loop_
_entity_poly.entity_id
_entity_poly.type
_entity_poly.pdbx_seq_one_letter_code
_entity_poly.pdbx_strand_id
1 'polypeptide(L)'
;MGVLSEKGTSKFRIDRKEKGCATPRQNPSTRKALGYFISANDWCKRVYCYFTQGLFALVAAPPGDLSRVTAGEVFVPVLPLFETPDEGKARVKSAKSKQSLPDLPIRVTSSTKLSLVLPPTNLNDFLSEQKRSLQEKLSELTKMFPPPEDEGFITTSEVNFVTITQHMQDIAQHFADGVDYIEEMLRSQLIQAIGKEVTPIDFTNYMNYHSRVIFKPSFLPRPFCYAIRRKGRSPEGTLSIEAVLEDGSLPEAIPTIVRSGLASKPMHFPINASTNVQFYGERHLHAWVSHQFSQARALSLQLVARARQFSSFILLVGTIGGKALFEPTYGIILQNKDELKIPLLLNTIPSAKEFKEAVSSLSDEMQRFAKAYRSMQLSGTLFGICVIQIKPQLEKLLKIPRDSLSKEIQLTQDLLELFIKYQIPSDQLSYSGNMGVSGAQKLDFVKRNVKAMIEMLDITKEEEIQEQAIIKTMEVLESPDASESDSGSESGSASGSGSGSGCDYECDMDEEDDCEDEAPVHRSMAPRSRMKRSSIQKECEEEEKVERKGKREVVEKKMEKKVEKKMEEKKEEK
;
A
#
# COMPACT_ATOMS: atom_id res chain seq x y z
N MET A 1 -32.23 -30.10 28.53
CA MET A 1 -32.80 -30.89 27.42
C MET A 1 -34.31 -30.96 27.57
N GLY A 2 -35.06 -30.12 26.87
CA GLY A 2 -36.51 -30.06 26.98
C GLY A 2 -37.11 -29.10 25.96
N VAL A 3 -36.95 -29.39 24.67
CA VAL A 3 -37.59 -28.63 23.58
C VAL A 3 -38.10 -29.61 22.50
N LEU A 4 -38.73 -30.70 22.92
CA LEU A 4 -39.55 -31.51 22.03
C LEU A 4 -40.94 -31.56 22.67
N SER A 5 -41.97 -31.20 21.90
CA SER A 5 -43.34 -31.50 22.34
C SER A 5 -43.53 -33.02 22.44
N GLU A 6 -44.60 -33.50 23.07
CA GLU A 6 -44.98 -34.94 23.10
C GLU A 6 -45.08 -35.58 21.69
N LYS A 7 -45.06 -34.76 20.62
CA LYS A 7 -45.03 -35.18 19.21
C LYS A 7 -43.65 -35.05 18.53
N GLY A 8 -42.57 -34.85 19.28
CA GLY A 8 -41.21 -34.79 18.72
C GLY A 8 -40.90 -33.54 17.89
N THR A 9 -41.68 -32.46 18.05
CA THR A 9 -41.45 -31.20 17.31
C THR A 9 -40.78 -30.15 18.19
N SER A 10 -39.66 -29.61 17.69
CA SER A 10 -39.01 -28.41 18.24
C SER A 10 -39.93 -27.20 18.04
N LYS A 11 -40.30 -26.52 19.13
CA LYS A 11 -41.09 -25.27 19.11
C LYS A 11 -40.21 -24.02 18.98
N PHE A 12 -39.01 -24.13 18.40
CA PHE A 12 -38.21 -22.93 18.11
C PHE A 12 -38.80 -22.22 16.88
N ARG A 13 -39.64 -21.22 17.13
CA ARG A 13 -40.25 -20.37 16.10
C ARG A 13 -39.76 -18.94 16.28
N ILE A 14 -39.10 -18.39 15.27
CA ILE A 14 -38.70 -16.98 15.26
C ILE A 14 -39.96 -16.14 15.04
N ASP A 15 -40.43 -15.46 16.08
CA ASP A 15 -41.52 -14.49 15.93
C ASP A 15 -40.99 -13.20 15.29
N ARG A 16 -41.38 -12.99 14.03
CA ARG A 16 -41.00 -11.80 13.25
C ARG A 16 -41.80 -10.55 13.66
N LYS A 17 -42.83 -10.69 14.50
CA LYS A 17 -43.71 -9.59 14.92
C LYS A 17 -43.27 -8.94 16.25
N GLU A 18 -42.23 -9.46 16.88
CA GLU A 18 -41.69 -8.92 18.12
C GLU A 18 -41.08 -7.52 17.92
N LYS A 19 -41.40 -6.56 18.80
CA LYS A 19 -40.85 -5.20 18.77
C LYS A 19 -39.34 -5.25 19.04
N GLY A 20 -38.54 -5.18 17.97
CA GLY A 20 -37.07 -5.30 18.02
C GLY A 20 -36.49 -6.32 17.04
N CYS A 21 -37.33 -7.09 16.35
CA CYS A 21 -36.90 -8.03 15.30
C CYS A 21 -36.77 -7.31 13.94
N ALA A 22 -35.61 -6.71 13.67
CA ALA A 22 -35.32 -6.09 12.35
C ALA A 22 -34.95 -7.15 11.29
N THR A 23 -34.10 -8.11 11.63
CA THR A 23 -33.75 -9.27 10.80
C THR A 23 -33.85 -10.56 11.63
N PRO A 24 -33.98 -11.75 11.01
CA PRO A 24 -34.00 -13.02 11.76
C PRO A 24 -32.77 -13.23 12.66
N ARG A 25 -31.59 -12.71 12.26
CA ARG A 25 -30.37 -12.69 13.07
C ARG A 25 -30.46 -11.72 14.25
N GLN A 26 -31.05 -10.54 14.04
CA GLN A 26 -31.20 -9.53 15.08
C GLN A 26 -32.34 -9.80 16.09
N ASN A 27 -33.08 -10.90 15.94
CA ASN A 27 -34.08 -11.32 16.92
C ASN A 27 -33.41 -11.64 18.28
N PRO A 28 -33.97 -11.18 19.42
CA PRO A 28 -33.41 -11.45 20.75
C PRO A 28 -33.14 -12.93 21.06
N SER A 29 -34.02 -13.83 20.60
CA SER A 29 -33.91 -15.27 20.82
C SER A 29 -32.78 -15.88 19.98
N THR A 30 -32.68 -15.50 18.70
CA THR A 30 -31.59 -15.91 17.82
C THR A 30 -30.25 -15.39 18.31
N ARG A 31 -30.17 -14.12 18.74
CA ARG A 31 -28.94 -13.54 19.29
C ARG A 31 -28.47 -14.26 20.56
N LYS A 32 -29.39 -14.63 21.46
CA LYS A 32 -29.07 -15.44 22.65
C LYS A 32 -28.56 -16.83 22.27
N ALA A 33 -29.19 -17.48 21.29
CA ALA A 33 -28.75 -18.78 20.79
C ALA A 33 -27.36 -18.70 20.16
N LEU A 34 -27.12 -17.73 19.27
CA LEU A 34 -25.80 -17.48 18.67
C LEU A 34 -24.74 -17.18 19.74
N GLY A 35 -25.05 -16.35 20.73
CA GLY A 35 -24.12 -16.07 21.84
C GLY A 35 -23.74 -17.33 22.65
N TYR A 36 -24.70 -18.22 22.87
CA TYR A 36 -24.45 -19.52 23.49
C TYR A 36 -23.57 -20.41 22.60
N PHE A 37 -23.88 -20.54 21.30
CA PHE A 37 -23.08 -21.34 20.38
C PHE A 37 -21.65 -20.82 20.19
N ILE A 38 -21.46 -19.50 20.17
CA ILE A 38 -20.12 -18.88 20.14
C ILE A 38 -19.36 -19.25 21.43
N SER A 39 -19.98 -19.07 22.60
CA SER A 39 -19.35 -19.39 23.89
C SER A 39 -19.01 -20.88 24.00
N ALA A 40 -19.89 -21.74 23.50
CA ALA A 40 -19.67 -23.19 23.45
C ALA A 40 -18.54 -23.56 22.50
N ASN A 41 -18.51 -22.97 21.29
CA ASN A 41 -17.42 -23.16 20.33
C ASN A 41 -16.07 -22.74 20.92
N ASP A 42 -16.01 -21.58 21.58
CA ASP A 42 -14.78 -21.10 22.24
C ASP A 42 -14.32 -22.03 23.36
N TRP A 43 -15.26 -22.58 24.14
CA TRP A 43 -14.94 -23.60 25.15
C TRP A 43 -14.43 -24.89 24.50
N CYS A 44 -15.10 -25.38 23.47
CA CYS A 44 -14.68 -26.57 22.72
C CYS A 44 -13.29 -26.38 22.09
N LYS A 45 -12.98 -25.20 21.54
CA LYS A 45 -11.65 -24.86 21.02
C LYS A 45 -10.57 -24.91 22.09
N ARG A 46 -10.83 -24.33 23.28
CA ARG A 46 -9.88 -24.39 24.41
C ARG A 46 -9.62 -25.83 24.85
N VAL A 47 -10.66 -26.64 24.94
CA VAL A 47 -10.55 -28.06 25.27
C VAL A 47 -9.75 -28.80 24.19
N TYR A 48 -10.07 -28.59 22.91
CA TYR A 48 -9.36 -29.20 21.79
C TYR A 48 -7.87 -28.83 21.78
N CYS A 49 -7.53 -27.54 21.95
CA CYS A 49 -6.14 -27.09 22.01
C CYS A 49 -5.39 -27.67 23.22
N TYR A 50 -6.04 -27.76 24.39
CA TYR A 50 -5.42 -28.37 25.58
C TYR A 50 -5.00 -29.82 25.32
N PHE A 51 -5.88 -30.63 24.72
CA PHE A 51 -5.57 -32.02 24.42
C PHE A 51 -4.58 -32.16 23.26
N THR A 52 -4.74 -31.43 22.17
CA THR A 52 -3.90 -31.60 20.97
C THR A 52 -2.53 -30.95 21.08
N GLN A 53 -2.45 -29.72 21.61
CA GLN A 53 -1.21 -28.95 21.71
C GLN A 53 -0.51 -29.12 23.06
N GLY A 54 -1.24 -29.52 24.10
CA GLY A 54 -0.68 -29.82 25.42
C GLY A 54 -0.42 -31.31 25.59
N LEU A 55 -1.48 -32.10 25.75
CA LEU A 55 -1.39 -33.49 26.22
C LEU A 55 -0.84 -34.45 25.16
N PHE A 56 -1.32 -34.38 23.91
CA PHE A 56 -0.90 -35.26 22.83
C PHE A 56 0.50 -34.90 22.28
N ALA A 57 0.88 -33.63 22.35
CA ALA A 57 2.21 -33.16 21.92
C ALA A 57 3.35 -33.62 22.85
N LEU A 58 3.05 -34.00 24.09
CA LEU A 58 4.04 -34.51 25.07
C LEU A 58 4.40 -35.99 24.84
N VAL A 59 3.70 -36.70 23.96
CA VAL A 59 3.89 -38.13 23.72
C VAL A 59 4.73 -38.32 22.46
N ALA A 60 5.96 -38.82 22.62
CA ALA A 60 6.92 -39.02 21.52
C ALA A 60 6.49 -40.09 20.49
N ALA A 61 5.67 -41.07 20.90
CA ALA A 61 5.11 -42.10 20.04
C ALA A 61 3.66 -42.40 20.47
N PRO A 62 2.65 -41.71 19.92
CA PRO A 62 1.26 -41.96 20.28
C PRO A 62 0.81 -43.36 19.85
N PRO A 63 -0.03 -44.04 20.64
CA PRO A 63 -0.55 -45.36 20.31
C PRO A 63 -1.62 -45.25 19.20
N GLY A 64 -1.21 -44.97 17.96
CA GLY A 64 -2.09 -44.88 16.79
C GLY A 64 -1.97 -43.57 16.01
N ASP A 65 -2.67 -43.49 14.89
CA ASP A 65 -2.67 -42.34 14.00
C ASP A 65 -3.60 -41.23 14.53
N LEU A 66 -2.99 -40.23 15.18
CA LEU A 66 -3.69 -39.07 15.75
C LEU A 66 -4.41 -38.21 14.69
N SER A 67 -4.06 -38.33 13.40
CA SER A 67 -4.74 -37.61 12.32
C SER A 67 -6.20 -38.04 12.12
N ARG A 68 -6.57 -39.24 12.62
CA ARG A 68 -7.94 -39.78 12.54
C ARG A 68 -8.85 -39.31 13.67
N VAL A 69 -8.31 -38.60 14.67
CA VAL A 69 -9.07 -37.98 15.77
C VAL A 69 -9.71 -36.70 15.24
N THR A 70 -10.70 -36.87 14.37
CA THR A 70 -11.41 -35.77 13.70
C THR A 70 -12.89 -36.12 13.53
N ALA A 71 -13.75 -35.11 13.64
CA ALA A 71 -15.21 -35.25 13.52
C ALA A 71 -15.72 -35.30 12.06
N GLY A 72 -14.84 -35.26 11.05
CA GLY A 72 -15.21 -35.05 9.64
C GLY A 72 -16.11 -36.12 9.00
N GLU A 73 -16.20 -37.32 9.59
CA GLU A 73 -17.10 -38.40 9.13
C GLU A 73 -18.43 -38.45 9.91
N VAL A 74 -18.58 -37.61 10.93
CA VAL A 74 -19.79 -37.55 11.76
C VAL A 74 -20.82 -36.64 11.09
N PHE A 75 -22.03 -37.14 10.92
CA PHE A 75 -23.10 -36.38 10.32
C PHE A 75 -23.55 -35.21 11.20
N VAL A 76 -23.55 -33.98 10.65
CA VAL A 76 -24.04 -32.78 11.35
C VAL A 76 -25.53 -32.55 11.03
N PRO A 77 -26.43 -32.59 12.03
CA PRO A 77 -27.87 -32.54 11.80
C PRO A 77 -28.43 -31.11 11.66
N VAL A 78 -27.61 -30.14 11.26
CA VAL A 78 -28.01 -28.74 11.14
C VAL A 78 -28.21 -28.40 9.67
N LEU A 79 -29.47 -28.34 9.25
CA LEU A 79 -29.88 -27.96 7.89
C LEU A 79 -30.63 -26.62 7.92
N PRO A 80 -30.31 -25.65 7.03
CA PRO A 80 -30.90 -24.32 7.08
C PRO A 80 -32.40 -24.25 6.75
N LEU A 81 -32.98 -25.26 6.10
CA LEU A 81 -34.32 -25.19 5.51
C LEU A 81 -35.17 -26.43 5.81
N PHE A 82 -36.06 -26.30 6.78
CA PHE A 82 -37.23 -27.18 6.92
C PHE A 82 -38.48 -26.35 6.61
N GLU A 83 -39.26 -26.74 5.60
CA GLU A 83 -40.57 -26.13 5.36
C GLU A 83 -41.65 -27.11 5.80
N THR A 84 -42.64 -26.61 6.54
CA THR A 84 -43.92 -27.30 6.66
C THR A 84 -44.56 -27.31 5.28
N PRO A 85 -44.99 -28.46 4.73
CA PRO A 85 -45.75 -28.46 3.50
C PRO A 85 -46.99 -27.59 3.71
N ASP A 86 -47.05 -26.44 3.03
CA ASP A 86 -48.20 -25.56 3.08
C ASP A 86 -49.42 -26.34 2.57
N GLU A 87 -50.42 -26.54 3.43
CA GLU A 87 -51.78 -26.89 3.04
C GLU A 87 -52.39 -25.71 2.27
N GLY A 88 -51.97 -25.50 1.03
CA GLY A 88 -52.60 -24.55 0.12
C GLY A 88 -51.64 -23.71 -0.72
N LYS A 89 -51.59 -24.06 -2.01
CA LYS A 89 -51.18 -23.20 -3.15
C LYS A 89 -49.67 -23.00 -3.39
N ALA A 90 -48.94 -24.08 -3.65
CA ALA A 90 -47.72 -24.00 -4.48
C ALA A 90 -48.05 -24.30 -5.96
N ARG A 91 -48.55 -23.29 -6.69
CA ARG A 91 -48.59 -23.32 -8.16
C ARG A 91 -47.18 -23.04 -8.68
N VAL A 92 -46.31 -24.04 -8.67
CA VAL A 92 -44.98 -23.95 -9.29
C VAL A 92 -45.17 -23.86 -10.81
N LYS A 93 -44.99 -22.68 -11.37
CA LYS A 93 -44.73 -22.54 -12.80
C LYS A 93 -43.32 -23.08 -13.05
N SER A 94 -43.23 -24.17 -13.80
CA SER A 94 -41.99 -24.79 -14.24
C SER A 94 -41.13 -23.76 -15.00
N ALA A 95 -39.99 -23.38 -14.43
CA ALA A 95 -38.91 -22.73 -15.15
C ALA A 95 -37.90 -23.82 -15.54
N LYS A 96 -37.79 -24.10 -16.84
CA LYS A 96 -36.75 -24.95 -17.40
C LYS A 96 -35.42 -24.20 -17.32
N SER A 97 -34.49 -24.64 -16.47
CA SER A 97 -33.07 -24.33 -16.63
C SER A 97 -32.27 -25.63 -16.57
N LYS A 98 -31.74 -26.01 -17.73
CA LYS A 98 -30.76 -27.08 -17.89
C LYS A 98 -29.43 -26.57 -17.31
N GLN A 99 -28.97 -27.15 -16.20
CA GLN A 99 -27.55 -27.24 -15.88
C GLN A 99 -27.37 -28.31 -14.81
N SER A 100 -26.80 -29.43 -15.26
CA SER A 100 -26.43 -30.61 -14.48
C SER A 100 -25.21 -30.31 -13.62
N LEU A 101 -25.34 -30.49 -12.30
CA LEU A 101 -24.24 -30.69 -11.37
C LEU A 101 -24.18 -32.20 -11.04
N PRO A 102 -22.98 -32.77 -10.80
CA PRO A 102 -22.76 -34.21 -10.75
C PRO A 102 -23.27 -34.87 -9.48
N ASP A 103 -23.70 -36.13 -9.65
CA ASP A 103 -24.37 -37.01 -8.68
C ASP A 103 -23.58 -37.26 -7.38
N LEU A 104 -24.24 -37.05 -6.23
CA LEU A 104 -23.94 -37.72 -4.97
C LEU A 104 -24.85 -38.95 -4.84
N PRO A 105 -24.34 -40.16 -4.53
CA PRO A 105 -25.13 -41.38 -4.60
C PRO A 105 -25.88 -41.61 -3.28
N ILE A 106 -27.07 -41.02 -3.13
CA ILE A 106 -28.00 -41.45 -2.08
C ILE A 106 -29.03 -42.39 -2.71
N ARG A 107 -28.85 -43.69 -2.46
CA ARG A 107 -29.74 -44.75 -2.92
C ARG A 107 -30.99 -44.78 -2.02
N VAL A 108 -31.96 -43.91 -2.28
CA VAL A 108 -33.30 -43.99 -1.65
C VAL A 108 -34.20 -44.83 -2.56
N THR A 109 -34.64 -45.98 -2.04
CA THR A 109 -35.66 -46.80 -2.67
C THR A 109 -37.05 -46.21 -2.38
N SER A 110 -37.94 -46.26 -3.38
CA SER A 110 -39.39 -45.90 -3.38
C SER A 110 -39.79 -44.44 -3.72
N SER A 111 -40.13 -44.29 -5.01
CA SER A 111 -41.22 -43.49 -5.64
C SER A 111 -41.93 -42.38 -4.85
N THR A 112 -41.21 -41.34 -4.42
CA THR A 112 -41.84 -40.10 -3.94
C THR A 112 -41.25 -38.90 -4.67
N LYS A 113 -42.10 -38.03 -5.23
CA LYS A 113 -41.68 -36.82 -5.96
C LYS A 113 -40.63 -36.07 -5.14
N LEU A 114 -39.44 -35.87 -5.71
CA LEU A 114 -38.36 -35.06 -5.12
C LEU A 114 -38.85 -33.61 -4.94
N SER A 115 -39.44 -33.31 -3.78
CA SER A 115 -39.44 -31.94 -3.29
C SER A 115 -38.02 -31.63 -2.84
N LEU A 116 -37.39 -30.58 -3.39
CA LEU A 116 -36.09 -30.07 -2.94
C LEU A 116 -36.09 -29.57 -1.48
N VAL A 117 -37.19 -29.75 -0.77
CA VAL A 117 -37.47 -29.20 0.55
C VAL A 117 -37.80 -30.34 1.50
N LEU A 118 -37.11 -30.36 2.63
CA LEU A 118 -37.22 -31.40 3.65
C LEU A 118 -38.36 -31.07 4.63
N PRO A 119 -39.31 -31.98 4.83
CA PRO A 119 -40.36 -31.79 5.82
C PRO A 119 -39.80 -31.93 7.25
N PRO A 120 -40.39 -31.22 8.23
CA PRO A 120 -39.93 -31.23 9.62
C PRO A 120 -40.11 -32.59 10.33
N THR A 121 -40.86 -33.52 9.74
CA THR A 121 -41.03 -34.90 10.22
C THR A 121 -39.73 -35.69 10.21
N ASN A 122 -38.79 -35.34 9.34
CA ASN A 122 -37.53 -36.07 9.15
C ASN A 122 -36.46 -35.67 10.18
N LEU A 123 -36.76 -34.73 11.09
CA LEU A 123 -35.81 -34.26 12.10
C LEU A 123 -35.34 -35.40 13.04
N ASN A 124 -36.23 -36.34 13.36
CA ASN A 124 -35.87 -37.51 14.15
C ASN A 124 -34.94 -38.45 13.38
N ASP A 125 -35.10 -38.55 12.06
CA ASP A 125 -34.22 -39.38 11.21
C ASP A 125 -32.81 -38.79 11.20
N PHE A 126 -32.68 -37.46 11.09
CA PHE A 126 -31.38 -36.77 11.16
C PHE A 126 -30.68 -36.94 12.52
N LEU A 127 -31.43 -36.88 13.62
CA LEU A 127 -30.87 -37.14 14.95
C LEU A 127 -30.48 -38.62 15.12
N SER A 128 -31.23 -39.54 14.51
CA SER A 128 -30.90 -40.96 14.50
C SER A 128 -29.64 -41.25 13.69
N GLU A 129 -29.46 -40.55 12.56
CA GLU A 129 -28.27 -40.65 11.71
C GLU A 129 -27.04 -40.03 12.37
N GLN A 130 -27.17 -38.85 13.01
CA GLN A 130 -26.10 -38.27 13.82
C GLN A 130 -25.65 -39.25 14.91
N LYS A 131 -26.60 -39.86 15.61
CA LYS A 131 -26.30 -40.86 16.65
C LYS A 131 -25.60 -42.08 16.04
N ARG A 132 -26.09 -42.60 14.91
CA ARG A 132 -25.51 -43.74 14.20
C ARG A 132 -24.08 -43.46 13.77
N SER A 133 -23.83 -42.35 13.06
CA SER A 133 -22.49 -41.97 12.59
C SER A 133 -21.52 -41.69 13.73
N LEU A 134 -21.99 -41.07 14.82
CA LEU A 134 -21.15 -40.80 15.98
C LEU A 134 -20.78 -42.12 16.70
N GLN A 135 -21.73 -43.05 16.85
CA GLN A 135 -21.46 -44.35 17.45
C GLN A 135 -20.50 -45.19 16.60
N GLU A 136 -20.66 -45.16 15.28
CA GLU A 136 -19.74 -45.80 14.33
C GLU A 136 -18.32 -45.26 14.51
N LYS A 137 -18.16 -43.92 14.49
CA LYS A 137 -16.85 -43.28 14.67
C LYS A 137 -16.20 -43.57 16.01
N LEU A 138 -16.97 -43.50 17.10
CA LEU A 138 -16.46 -43.82 18.45
C LEU A 138 -16.06 -45.30 18.55
N SER A 139 -16.77 -46.20 17.88
CA SER A 139 -16.43 -47.64 17.85
C SER A 139 -15.15 -47.92 17.06
N GLU A 140 -14.89 -47.17 16.00
CA GLU A 140 -13.62 -47.23 15.25
C GLU A 140 -12.45 -46.72 16.08
N LEU A 141 -12.61 -45.56 16.73
CA LEU A 141 -11.58 -44.99 17.59
C LEU A 141 -11.26 -45.91 18.77
N THR A 142 -12.27 -46.58 19.34
CA THR A 142 -12.07 -47.58 20.42
C THR A 142 -11.29 -48.81 19.94
N LYS A 143 -11.37 -49.18 18.65
CA LYS A 143 -10.58 -50.29 18.09
C LYS A 143 -9.13 -49.88 17.81
N MET A 144 -8.89 -48.62 17.45
CA MET A 144 -7.55 -48.11 17.12
C MET A 144 -6.74 -47.74 18.37
N PHE A 145 -7.41 -47.28 19.43
CA PHE A 145 -6.81 -46.95 20.71
C PHE A 145 -7.41 -47.89 21.77
N PRO A 146 -6.85 -49.08 22.04
CA PRO A 146 -7.36 -49.94 23.11
C PRO A 146 -7.11 -49.33 24.51
N PRO A 147 -7.89 -49.72 25.54
CA PRO A 147 -7.64 -49.29 26.92
C PRO A 147 -6.25 -49.76 27.39
N PRO A 148 -5.49 -48.94 28.14
CA PRO A 148 -4.10 -49.24 28.48
C PRO A 148 -4.03 -50.41 29.47
N GLU A 149 -3.28 -51.46 29.10
CA GLU A 149 -2.77 -52.45 30.06
C GLU A 149 -1.43 -51.99 30.68
N ASP A 150 -0.68 -51.07 30.04
CA ASP A 150 0.53 -50.42 30.56
C ASP A 150 0.67 -48.97 30.03
N GLU A 151 1.18 -48.05 30.88
CA GLU A 151 1.70 -46.67 30.69
C GLU A 151 1.44 -45.88 29.37
N GLY A 152 0.23 -45.92 28.81
CA GLY A 152 -0.19 -45.04 27.71
C GLY A 152 -0.79 -43.72 28.22
N PHE A 153 -0.17 -42.58 27.89
CA PHE A 153 -0.68 -41.24 28.25
C PHE A 153 -1.97 -40.83 27.51
N ILE A 154 -2.37 -41.56 26.45
CA ILE A 154 -3.56 -41.26 25.65
C ILE A 154 -4.56 -42.41 25.79
N THR A 155 -5.71 -42.12 26.38
CA THR A 155 -6.79 -43.08 26.62
C THR A 155 -7.91 -42.99 25.58
N THR A 156 -8.68 -44.08 25.42
CA THR A 156 -9.93 -44.10 24.63
C THR A 156 -10.86 -42.95 24.98
N SER A 157 -10.98 -42.65 26.27
CA SER A 157 -11.84 -41.60 26.80
C SER A 157 -11.45 -40.21 26.30
N GLU A 158 -10.16 -39.91 26.23
CA GLU A 158 -9.66 -38.60 25.78
C GLU A 158 -9.85 -38.42 24.27
N VAL A 159 -9.54 -39.46 23.48
CA VAL A 159 -9.74 -39.45 22.03
C VAL A 159 -11.23 -39.29 21.67
N ASN A 160 -12.10 -40.01 22.37
CA ASN A 160 -13.55 -39.90 22.21
C ASN A 160 -14.05 -38.50 22.61
N PHE A 161 -13.55 -37.96 23.73
CA PHE A 161 -13.93 -36.64 24.21
C PHE A 161 -13.51 -35.51 23.25
N VAL A 162 -12.29 -35.57 22.70
CA VAL A 162 -11.81 -34.62 21.69
C VAL A 162 -12.67 -34.67 20.43
N THR A 163 -12.98 -35.88 19.95
CA THR A 163 -13.83 -36.07 18.75
C THR A 163 -15.25 -35.53 18.94
N ILE A 164 -15.87 -35.79 20.09
CA ILE A 164 -17.20 -35.24 20.44
C ILE A 164 -17.14 -33.71 20.55
N THR A 165 -16.09 -33.19 21.16
CA THR A 165 -15.88 -31.75 21.33
C THR A 165 -15.73 -31.06 19.98
N GLN A 166 -15.05 -31.68 19.01
CA GLN A 166 -14.93 -31.16 17.65
C GLN A 166 -16.27 -31.21 16.90
N HIS A 167 -17.02 -32.31 17.00
CA HIS A 167 -18.38 -32.38 16.42
C HIS A 167 -19.31 -31.30 16.97
N MET A 168 -19.17 -30.97 18.27
CA MET A 168 -19.92 -29.87 18.88
C MET A 168 -19.55 -28.50 18.31
N GLN A 169 -18.30 -28.29 17.88
CA GLN A 169 -17.88 -27.09 17.16
C GLN A 169 -18.53 -27.03 15.79
N ASP A 170 -18.55 -28.15 15.06
CA ASP A 170 -19.16 -28.22 13.73
C ASP A 170 -20.66 -27.89 13.80
N ILE A 171 -21.40 -28.44 14.78
CA ILE A 171 -22.81 -28.10 15.02
C ILE A 171 -23.00 -26.60 15.29
N ALA A 172 -22.13 -26.01 16.12
CA ALA A 172 -22.21 -24.59 16.46
C ALA A 172 -21.93 -23.69 15.23
N GLN A 173 -20.95 -24.07 14.40
CA GLN A 173 -20.60 -23.36 13.17
C GLN A 173 -21.71 -23.48 12.12
N HIS A 174 -22.19 -24.69 11.86
CA HIS A 174 -23.29 -24.92 10.91
C HIS A 174 -24.58 -24.20 11.32
N PHE A 175 -24.84 -24.02 12.61
CA PHE A 175 -25.97 -23.20 13.08
C PHE A 175 -25.77 -21.72 12.75
N ALA A 176 -24.57 -21.18 12.98
CA ALA A 176 -24.25 -19.80 12.63
C ALA A 176 -24.35 -19.57 11.11
N ASP A 177 -23.77 -20.47 10.33
CA ASP A 177 -23.83 -20.44 8.86
C ASP A 177 -25.27 -20.53 8.34
N GLY A 178 -26.12 -21.35 8.99
CA GLY A 178 -27.53 -21.45 8.64
C GLY A 178 -28.31 -20.15 8.88
N VAL A 179 -28.03 -19.44 9.98
CA VAL A 179 -28.62 -18.12 10.23
C VAL A 179 -28.14 -17.08 9.21
N ASP A 180 -26.84 -17.09 8.90
CA ASP A 180 -26.22 -16.16 7.95
C ASP A 180 -26.72 -16.41 6.52
N TYR A 181 -26.92 -17.67 6.14
CA TYR A 181 -27.56 -18.06 4.87
C TYR A 181 -28.97 -17.50 4.73
N ILE A 182 -29.80 -17.61 5.77
CA ILE A 182 -31.17 -17.06 5.77
C ILE A 182 -31.12 -15.53 5.62
N GLU A 183 -30.17 -14.86 6.28
CA GLU A 183 -30.01 -13.41 6.18
C GLU A 183 -29.58 -12.97 4.77
N GLU A 184 -28.63 -13.67 4.15
CA GLU A 184 -28.19 -13.37 2.78
C GLU A 184 -29.28 -13.67 1.75
N MET A 185 -30.06 -14.74 1.96
CA MET A 185 -31.24 -15.03 1.14
C MET A 185 -32.27 -13.89 1.21
N LEU A 186 -32.59 -13.40 2.42
CA LEU A 186 -33.52 -12.29 2.59
C LEU A 186 -32.97 -10.98 2.02
N ARG A 187 -31.67 -10.72 2.18
CA ARG A 187 -30.99 -9.57 1.57
C ARG A 187 -31.10 -9.63 0.04
N SER A 188 -30.84 -10.78 -0.55
CA SER A 188 -30.97 -11.00 -2.00
C SER A 188 -32.40 -10.78 -2.50
N GLN A 189 -33.40 -11.29 -1.78
CA GLN A 189 -34.82 -11.06 -2.09
C GLN A 189 -35.18 -9.56 -2.00
N LEU A 190 -34.65 -8.85 -1.00
CA LEU A 190 -34.86 -7.41 -0.85
C LEU A 190 -34.23 -6.62 -2.01
N ILE A 191 -33.00 -6.96 -2.40
CA ILE A 191 -32.31 -6.35 -3.54
C ILE A 191 -33.11 -6.61 -4.84
N GLN A 192 -33.63 -7.82 -5.04
CA GLN A 192 -34.48 -8.13 -6.19
C GLN A 192 -35.81 -7.35 -6.19
N ALA A 193 -36.40 -7.14 -5.01
CA ALA A 193 -37.66 -6.41 -4.88
C ALA A 193 -37.52 -4.89 -5.10
N ILE A 194 -36.43 -4.30 -4.59
CA ILE A 194 -36.14 -2.86 -4.74
C ILE A 194 -35.49 -2.57 -6.10
N GLY A 195 -34.72 -3.52 -6.64
CA GLY A 195 -34.04 -3.44 -7.93
C GLY A 195 -32.73 -2.66 -7.92
N LYS A 196 -32.25 -2.18 -6.77
CA LYS A 196 -30.98 -1.45 -6.64
C LYS A 196 -30.38 -1.57 -5.25
N GLU A 197 -29.07 -1.79 -5.20
CA GLU A 197 -28.24 -1.62 -3.99
C GLU A 197 -27.55 -0.25 -4.04
N VAL A 198 -27.57 0.50 -2.93
CA VAL A 198 -26.91 1.81 -2.86
C VAL A 198 -25.43 1.60 -2.58
N THR A 199 -24.60 1.88 -3.57
CA THR A 199 -23.15 1.82 -3.45
C THR A 199 -22.57 3.16 -2.95
N PRO A 200 -21.31 3.18 -2.46
CA PRO A 200 -20.61 4.45 -2.14
C PRO A 200 -20.53 5.41 -3.34
N ILE A 201 -20.45 4.86 -4.56
CA ILE A 201 -20.41 5.63 -5.81
C ILE A 201 -21.77 6.30 -6.06
N ASP A 202 -22.87 5.56 -5.89
CA ASP A 202 -24.22 6.12 -5.98
C ASP A 202 -24.41 7.27 -4.99
N PHE A 203 -23.92 7.09 -3.76
CA PHE A 203 -23.98 8.13 -2.74
C PHE A 203 -23.15 9.36 -3.11
N THR A 204 -21.94 9.18 -3.65
CA THR A 204 -21.10 10.28 -4.13
C THR A 204 -21.79 11.06 -5.25
N ASN A 205 -22.40 10.36 -6.22
CA ASN A 205 -23.15 10.97 -7.30
C ASN A 205 -24.38 11.73 -6.79
N TYR A 206 -25.10 11.15 -5.84
CA TYR A 206 -26.21 11.80 -5.16
C TYR A 206 -25.77 13.09 -4.46
N MET A 207 -24.67 13.06 -3.70
CA MET A 207 -24.13 14.23 -3.02
C MET A 207 -23.69 15.32 -4.01
N ASN A 208 -23.07 14.95 -5.13
CA ASN A 208 -22.67 15.88 -6.18
C ASN A 208 -23.88 16.57 -6.84
N TYR A 209 -24.95 15.82 -7.11
CA TYR A 209 -26.20 16.37 -7.64
C TYR A 209 -26.84 17.35 -6.65
N HIS A 210 -27.04 16.94 -5.40
CA HIS A 210 -27.66 17.78 -4.39
C HIS A 210 -26.83 19.02 -4.06
N SER A 211 -25.50 18.91 -4.07
CA SER A 211 -24.61 20.06 -3.88
C SER A 211 -24.83 21.14 -4.94
N ARG A 212 -25.16 20.76 -6.19
CA ARG A 212 -25.47 21.72 -7.28
C ARG A 212 -26.82 22.40 -7.10
N VAL A 213 -27.79 21.71 -6.50
CA VAL A 213 -29.14 22.23 -6.28
C VAL A 213 -29.19 23.14 -5.05
N ILE A 214 -28.49 22.77 -3.98
CA ILE A 214 -28.59 23.43 -2.67
C ILE A 214 -27.66 24.65 -2.58
N PHE A 215 -26.44 24.55 -3.11
CA PHE A 215 -25.44 25.62 -2.94
C PHE A 215 -25.47 26.63 -4.08
N LYS A 216 -25.25 27.90 -3.73
CA LYS A 216 -24.93 28.93 -4.73
C LYS A 216 -23.59 28.58 -5.42
N PRO A 217 -23.36 29.02 -6.67
CA PRO A 217 -22.13 28.73 -7.41
C PRO A 217 -20.81 29.12 -6.71
N SER A 218 -20.87 30.10 -5.79
CA SER A 218 -19.74 30.52 -4.97
C SER A 218 -19.36 29.55 -3.85
N PHE A 219 -20.30 28.72 -3.38
CA PHE A 219 -20.10 27.78 -2.27
C PHE A 219 -20.10 26.33 -2.72
N LEU A 220 -20.29 26.08 -4.01
CA LEU A 220 -20.31 24.75 -4.59
C LEU A 220 -18.92 24.10 -4.43
N PRO A 221 -18.85 22.84 -3.95
CA PRO A 221 -17.58 22.11 -3.81
C PRO A 221 -16.80 22.06 -5.13
N ARG A 222 -15.52 22.41 -5.10
CA ARG A 222 -14.65 22.45 -6.29
C ARG A 222 -13.57 21.37 -6.17
N PRO A 223 -13.15 20.76 -7.30
CA PRO A 223 -12.03 19.84 -7.26
C PRO A 223 -10.80 20.55 -6.70
N PHE A 224 -10.08 19.90 -5.79
CA PHE A 224 -8.79 20.39 -5.30
C PHE A 224 -7.78 20.24 -6.44
N CYS A 225 -7.70 21.24 -7.30
CA CYS A 225 -6.75 21.32 -8.40
C CYS A 225 -6.40 22.78 -8.66
N TYR A 226 -5.14 23.13 -8.43
CA TYR A 226 -4.62 24.47 -8.57
C TYR A 226 -3.51 24.51 -9.62
N ALA A 227 -3.67 25.41 -10.59
CA ALA A 227 -2.62 25.74 -11.52
C ALA A 227 -1.65 26.75 -10.88
N ILE A 228 -0.40 26.35 -10.69
CA ILE A 228 0.67 27.18 -10.14
C ILE A 228 1.11 28.12 -11.25
N ARG A 229 0.68 29.39 -11.20
CA ARG A 229 0.97 30.37 -12.24
C ARG A 229 1.01 31.80 -11.73
N ARG A 230 1.70 32.67 -12.47
CA ARG A 230 1.53 34.13 -12.35
C ARG A 230 0.21 34.53 -13.01
N LYS A 231 -0.38 35.65 -12.56
CA LYS A 231 -1.61 36.20 -13.17
C LYS A 231 -1.38 36.46 -14.66
N GLY A 232 -2.26 35.92 -15.51
CA GLY A 232 -2.20 36.10 -16.97
C GLY A 232 -1.11 35.32 -17.71
N ARG A 233 -0.44 34.35 -17.06
CA ARG A 233 0.62 33.53 -17.69
C ARG A 233 0.27 32.03 -17.71
N SER A 234 1.00 31.28 -18.54
CA SER A 234 0.95 29.82 -18.57
C SER A 234 1.35 29.23 -17.22
N PRO A 235 0.75 28.12 -16.80
CA PRO A 235 1.09 27.49 -15.53
C PRO A 235 2.45 26.81 -15.57
N GLU A 236 3.19 26.97 -14.48
CA GLU A 236 4.45 26.29 -14.18
C GLU A 236 4.19 24.87 -13.65
N GLY A 237 3.03 24.63 -13.03
CA GLY A 237 2.69 23.31 -12.55
C GLY A 237 1.23 23.19 -12.12
N THR A 238 0.87 22.02 -11.62
CA THR A 238 -0.43 21.74 -11.03
C THR A 238 -0.27 21.06 -9.68
N LEU A 239 -1.09 21.46 -8.72
CA LEU A 239 -1.20 20.83 -7.41
C LEU A 239 -2.62 20.30 -7.24
N SER A 240 -2.77 19.00 -7.04
CA SER A 240 -4.06 18.32 -6.84
C SER A 240 -4.01 17.39 -5.63
N ILE A 241 -5.15 17.16 -4.98
CA ILE A 241 -5.32 16.01 -4.07
C ILE A 241 -6.23 15.04 -4.80
N GLU A 242 -5.69 13.90 -5.17
CA GLU A 242 -6.35 12.88 -5.98
C GLU A 242 -6.76 11.70 -5.09
N ALA A 243 -7.97 11.18 -5.30
CA ALA A 243 -8.43 9.94 -4.68
C ALA A 243 -8.15 8.78 -5.63
N VAL A 244 -7.48 7.75 -5.13
CA VAL A 244 -7.28 6.49 -5.85
C VAL A 244 -8.39 5.54 -5.42
N LEU A 245 -9.27 5.21 -6.37
CA LEU A 245 -10.35 4.25 -6.21
C LEU A 245 -9.83 2.85 -6.52
N GLU A 246 -10.30 1.84 -5.79
CA GLU A 246 -9.90 0.43 -5.98
C GLU A 246 -10.49 -0.19 -7.27
N ASP A 247 -11.39 0.52 -7.96
CA ASP A 247 -12.09 0.07 -9.17
C ASP A 247 -11.22 0.15 -10.45
N GLY A 248 -9.93 0.50 -10.34
CA GLY A 248 -9.01 0.67 -11.46
C GLY A 248 -9.26 1.92 -12.32
N SER A 249 -10.17 2.81 -11.89
CA SER A 249 -10.38 4.11 -12.52
C SER A 249 -9.18 5.04 -12.30
N LEU A 250 -9.00 6.00 -13.22
CA LEU A 250 -7.96 7.00 -13.09
C LEU A 250 -8.16 7.83 -11.80
N PRO A 251 -7.07 8.22 -11.10
CA PRO A 251 -7.18 9.08 -9.93
C PRO A 251 -7.83 10.42 -10.28
N GLU A 252 -8.83 10.83 -9.50
CA GLU A 252 -9.56 12.08 -9.71
C GLU A 252 -9.40 13.04 -8.53
N ALA A 253 -9.38 14.34 -8.82
CA ALA A 253 -9.24 15.36 -7.79
C ALA A 253 -10.47 15.43 -6.88
N ILE A 254 -10.26 15.39 -5.56
CA ILE A 254 -11.36 15.36 -4.60
C ILE A 254 -12.14 16.69 -4.58
N PRO A 255 -13.48 16.66 -4.48
CA PRO A 255 -14.27 17.87 -4.31
C PRO A 255 -14.13 18.40 -2.89
N THR A 256 -13.74 19.67 -2.76
CA THR A 256 -13.55 20.36 -1.48
C THR A 256 -14.34 21.66 -1.44
N ILE A 257 -14.83 22.03 -0.25
CA ILE A 257 -15.41 23.35 -0.03
C ILE A 257 -14.25 24.31 0.18
N VAL A 258 -14.19 25.33 -0.67
CA VAL A 258 -13.06 26.27 -0.70
C VAL A 258 -13.51 27.65 -0.28
N ARG A 259 -12.76 28.24 0.66
CA ARG A 259 -12.78 29.68 0.89
C ARG A 259 -11.45 30.27 0.43
N SER A 260 -11.49 30.97 -0.70
CA SER A 260 -10.33 31.67 -1.27
C SER A 260 -10.33 33.14 -0.89
N GLY A 261 -9.17 33.69 -0.55
CA GLY A 261 -9.00 35.13 -0.35
C GLY A 261 -7.56 35.58 -0.60
N LEU A 262 -7.38 36.83 -1.02
CA LEU A 262 -6.06 37.45 -1.03
C LEU A 262 -5.60 37.69 0.42
N ALA A 263 -4.37 37.31 0.73
CA ALA A 263 -3.81 37.54 2.06
C ALA A 263 -3.69 39.05 2.33
N SER A 264 -4.44 39.55 3.33
CA SER A 264 -4.32 40.93 3.81
C SER A 264 -3.13 41.15 4.75
N LYS A 265 -2.68 40.09 5.42
CA LYS A 265 -1.54 40.10 6.36
C LYS A 265 -0.49 39.10 5.88
N PRO A 266 0.81 39.36 6.02
CA PRO A 266 1.85 38.37 5.70
C PRO A 266 1.75 37.15 6.60
N MET A 267 2.19 36.00 6.10
CA MET A 267 2.57 34.86 6.95
C MET A 267 4.09 34.76 6.97
N HIS A 268 4.63 34.14 8.02
CA HIS A 268 6.04 33.86 8.14
C HIS A 268 6.31 32.41 8.47
N PHE A 269 7.47 31.93 8.04
CA PHE A 269 8.04 30.67 8.50
C PHE A 269 9.52 30.85 8.81
N PRO A 270 10.03 30.22 9.87
CA PRO A 270 11.45 30.26 10.20
C PRO A 270 12.26 29.38 9.23
N ILE A 271 13.41 29.88 8.76
CA ILE A 271 14.44 29.03 8.12
C ILE A 271 15.43 28.53 9.17
N ASN A 272 15.81 29.41 10.10
CA ASN A 272 16.68 29.10 11.24
C ASN A 272 16.21 29.93 12.45
N ALA A 273 16.91 29.82 13.59
CA ALA A 273 16.56 30.53 14.81
C ALA A 273 16.51 32.07 14.66
N SER A 274 17.20 32.61 13.65
CA SER A 274 17.43 34.06 13.49
C SER A 274 16.65 34.68 12.32
N THR A 275 16.23 33.87 11.34
CA THR A 275 15.74 34.34 10.04
C THR A 275 14.34 33.79 9.77
N ASN A 276 13.39 34.72 9.68
CA ASN A 276 12.00 34.45 9.30
C ASN A 276 11.73 34.95 7.88
N VAL A 277 11.25 34.06 7.00
CA VAL A 277 10.79 34.45 5.67
C VAL A 277 9.35 34.91 5.77
N GLN A 278 9.08 36.13 5.31
CA GLN A 278 7.73 36.65 5.17
C GLN A 278 7.23 36.45 3.75
N PHE A 279 6.00 35.94 3.60
CA PHE A 279 5.39 35.71 2.30
C PHE A 279 3.94 36.20 2.23
N TYR A 280 3.56 36.60 1.03
CA TYR A 280 2.21 37.03 0.64
C TYR A 280 1.72 36.16 -0.51
N GLY A 281 0.41 35.96 -0.60
CA GLY A 281 -0.17 35.15 -1.67
C GLY A 281 -1.67 34.98 -1.52
N GLU A 282 -2.24 34.21 -2.44
CA GLU A 282 -3.61 33.73 -2.31
C GLU A 282 -3.67 32.66 -1.21
N ARG A 283 -4.70 32.72 -0.37
CA ARG A 283 -4.94 31.74 0.69
C ARG A 283 -6.22 31.01 0.39
N HIS A 284 -6.13 29.69 0.39
CA HIS A 284 -7.26 28.80 0.16
C HIS A 284 -7.42 27.91 1.39
N LEU A 285 -8.55 28.04 2.07
CA LEU A 285 -8.94 27.11 3.13
C LEU A 285 -9.84 26.04 2.51
N HIS A 286 -9.44 24.79 2.66
CA HIS A 286 -10.16 23.63 2.15
C HIS A 286 -10.79 22.85 3.29
N ALA A 287 -12.04 22.46 3.08
CA ALA A 287 -12.72 21.47 3.90
C ALA A 287 -13.18 20.32 3.02
N TRP A 288 -12.92 19.10 3.47
CA TRP A 288 -13.36 17.87 2.82
C TRP A 288 -14.11 17.01 3.83
N VAL A 289 -15.21 16.42 3.40
CA VAL A 289 -16.01 15.50 4.20
C VAL A 289 -15.87 14.13 3.55
N SER A 290 -15.26 13.20 4.27
CA SER A 290 -15.15 11.81 3.84
C SER A 290 -16.40 11.02 4.24
N HIS A 291 -16.79 10.07 3.39
CA HIS A 291 -17.86 9.13 3.69
C HIS A 291 -17.27 7.71 3.65
N GLN A 292 -17.46 6.96 4.73
CA GLN A 292 -17.02 5.58 4.83
C GLN A 292 -18.22 4.68 5.11
N PHE A 293 -18.40 3.65 4.27
CA PHE A 293 -19.38 2.60 4.49
C PHE A 293 -18.71 1.46 5.25
N SER A 294 -19.45 0.76 6.12
CA SER A 294 -18.92 -0.18 7.13
C SER A 294 -18.05 -1.31 6.59
N GLN A 295 -18.15 -1.63 5.29
CA GLN A 295 -17.38 -2.70 4.64
C GLN A 295 -16.35 -2.18 3.62
N ALA A 296 -16.33 -0.87 3.34
CA ALA A 296 -15.41 -0.28 2.37
C ALA A 296 -14.15 0.25 3.07
N ARG A 297 -12.99 -0.02 2.47
CA ARG A 297 -11.74 0.65 2.85
C ARG A 297 -11.90 2.16 2.67
N ALA A 298 -11.28 2.92 3.57
CA ALA A 298 -11.24 4.38 3.45
C ALA A 298 -10.56 4.76 2.12
N LEU A 299 -11.05 5.84 1.50
CA LEU A 299 -10.46 6.38 0.27
C LEU A 299 -8.97 6.66 0.47
N SER A 300 -8.13 6.08 -0.39
CA SER A 300 -6.71 6.38 -0.39
C SER A 300 -6.48 7.72 -1.12
N LEU A 301 -5.98 8.70 -0.39
CA LEU A 301 -5.72 10.04 -0.93
C LEU A 301 -4.24 10.23 -1.21
N GLN A 302 -3.93 10.94 -2.28
CA GLN A 302 -2.58 11.33 -2.66
C GLN A 302 -2.52 12.82 -2.96
N LEU A 303 -1.55 13.52 -2.36
CA LEU A 303 -1.18 14.86 -2.79
C LEU A 303 -0.26 14.73 -4.02
N VAL A 304 -0.71 15.24 -5.15
CA VAL A 304 -0.01 15.16 -6.43
C VAL A 304 0.44 16.54 -6.86
N ALA A 305 1.73 16.72 -7.06
CA ALA A 305 2.32 17.93 -7.59
C ALA A 305 3.06 17.61 -8.89
N ARG A 306 2.67 18.26 -9.99
CA ARG A 306 3.26 18.07 -11.31
C ARG A 306 3.88 19.37 -11.80
N ALA A 307 5.17 19.35 -12.13
CA ALA A 307 5.82 20.44 -12.84
C ALA A 307 5.63 20.27 -14.35
N ARG A 308 5.57 21.39 -15.09
CA ARG A 308 5.64 21.36 -16.55
C ARG A 308 7.11 21.30 -17.02
N GLN A 309 7.29 21.23 -18.34
CA GLN A 309 8.61 21.35 -18.93
C GLN A 309 9.16 22.76 -18.70
N PHE A 310 10.43 22.89 -18.33
CA PHE A 310 11.13 24.18 -18.16
C PHE A 310 10.54 25.09 -17.08
N SER A 311 9.89 24.49 -16.08
CA SER A 311 9.29 25.17 -14.94
C SER A 311 9.80 24.59 -13.65
N SER A 312 9.91 25.44 -12.64
CA SER A 312 10.34 25.05 -11.30
C SER A 312 9.59 25.83 -10.23
N PHE A 313 9.21 25.15 -9.16
CA PHE A 313 8.61 25.75 -7.97
C PHE A 313 8.96 24.93 -6.73
N ILE A 314 8.89 25.58 -5.57
CA ILE A 314 9.12 24.95 -4.27
C ILE A 314 7.77 24.60 -3.67
N LEU A 315 7.62 23.35 -3.24
CA LEU A 315 6.48 22.86 -2.47
C LEU A 315 6.94 22.65 -1.03
N LEU A 316 6.32 23.36 -0.09
CA LEU A 316 6.52 23.18 1.34
C LEU A 316 5.27 22.56 1.96
N VAL A 317 5.47 21.54 2.78
CA VAL A 317 4.42 20.82 3.50
C VAL A 317 4.70 20.94 5.00
N GLY A 318 3.67 21.24 5.78
CA GLY A 318 3.81 21.42 7.22
C GLY A 318 2.51 21.72 7.93
N THR A 319 2.59 22.33 9.10
CA THR A 319 1.46 22.67 9.97
C THR A 319 1.25 24.17 10.06
N ILE A 320 -0.01 24.61 10.24
CA ILE A 320 -0.32 26.01 10.54
C ILE A 320 -0.45 26.19 12.05
N GLY A 321 0.66 26.58 12.71
CA GLY A 321 0.71 26.78 14.16
C GLY A 321 -0.03 28.03 14.67
N GLY A 322 -0.38 28.98 13.79
CA GLY A 322 -1.13 30.17 14.19
C GLY A 322 -1.61 31.04 13.04
N LYS A 323 -2.21 32.21 13.36
CA LYS A 323 -2.80 33.12 12.35
C LYS A 323 -1.80 33.65 11.31
N ALA A 324 -0.52 33.73 11.67
CA ALA A 324 0.55 34.26 10.83
C ALA A 324 1.76 33.33 10.73
N LEU A 325 1.75 32.18 11.42
CA LEU A 325 2.88 31.27 11.51
C LEU A 325 2.59 30.00 10.69
N PHE A 326 3.49 29.68 9.77
CA PHE A 326 3.55 28.41 9.06
C PHE A 326 4.82 27.68 9.49
N GLU A 327 4.69 26.40 9.84
CA GLU A 327 5.78 25.56 10.32
C GLU A 327 6.05 24.48 9.26
N PRO A 328 6.97 24.72 8.31
CA PRO A 328 7.30 23.73 7.29
C PRO A 328 8.04 22.55 7.92
N THR A 329 7.58 21.33 7.64
CA THR A 329 8.25 20.09 8.05
C THR A 329 9.10 19.53 6.91
N TYR A 330 8.56 19.59 5.69
CA TYR A 330 9.22 19.09 4.49
C TYR A 330 9.16 20.11 3.37
N GLY A 331 10.21 20.17 2.55
CA GLY A 331 10.29 21.04 1.39
C GLY A 331 10.96 20.32 0.23
N ILE A 332 10.39 20.48 -0.97
CA ILE A 332 10.92 19.89 -2.19
C ILE A 332 10.85 20.88 -3.35
N ILE A 333 11.83 20.82 -4.23
CA ILE A 333 11.87 21.60 -5.46
C ILE A 333 11.46 20.68 -6.61
N LEU A 334 10.37 21.01 -7.30
CA LEU A 334 9.88 20.28 -8.47
C LEU A 334 10.37 20.97 -9.73
N GLN A 335 10.95 20.22 -10.68
CA GLN A 335 11.50 20.77 -11.92
C GLN A 335 11.12 19.94 -13.15
N ASN A 336 11.14 20.53 -14.35
CA ASN A 336 11.20 19.81 -15.65
C ASN A 336 10.41 18.49 -15.78
N LYS A 337 9.08 18.53 -15.72
CA LYS A 337 8.18 17.35 -15.82
C LYS A 337 8.23 16.38 -14.63
N ASP A 338 8.78 16.78 -13.50
CA ASP A 338 8.69 15.99 -12.27
C ASP A 338 7.23 15.82 -11.83
N GLU A 339 6.91 14.61 -11.41
CA GLU A 339 5.65 14.25 -10.75
C GLU A 339 5.95 13.70 -9.37
N LEU A 340 5.43 14.37 -8.34
CA LEU A 340 5.51 13.95 -6.96
C LEU A 340 4.13 13.49 -6.50
N LYS A 341 4.08 12.29 -5.92
CA LYS A 341 2.88 11.71 -5.30
C LYS A 341 3.17 11.39 -3.84
N ILE A 342 2.49 12.08 -2.93
CA ILE A 342 2.61 11.87 -1.49
C ILE A 342 1.33 11.22 -0.98
N PRO A 343 1.33 9.97 -0.50
CA PRO A 343 0.16 9.35 0.10
C PRO A 343 -0.23 10.06 1.40
N LEU A 344 -1.50 10.44 1.52
CA LEU A 344 -2.05 11.10 2.71
C LEU A 344 -2.71 10.04 3.61
N LEU A 345 -2.04 9.73 4.72
CA LEU A 345 -2.57 8.87 5.76
C LEU A 345 -3.45 9.71 6.71
N LEU A 346 -4.74 9.41 6.73
CA LEU A 346 -5.71 10.16 7.51
C LEU A 346 -5.97 9.48 8.85
N ASN A 347 -5.79 10.22 9.94
CA ASN A 347 -6.19 9.79 11.28
C ASN A 347 -7.45 10.54 11.70
N THR A 348 -8.47 9.81 12.16
CA THR A 348 -9.69 10.41 12.68
C THR A 348 -9.50 10.81 14.13
N ILE A 349 -9.77 12.08 14.44
CA ILE A 349 -9.78 12.61 15.82
C ILE A 349 -11.23 12.61 16.32
N PRO A 350 -11.50 12.22 17.58
CA PRO A 350 -12.85 12.17 18.12
C PRO A 350 -13.54 13.54 18.07
N SER A 351 -14.86 13.52 17.83
CA SER A 351 -15.67 14.74 17.74
C SER A 351 -15.72 15.51 19.06
N ALA A 352 -16.13 16.78 19.01
CA ALA A 352 -16.27 17.63 20.20
C ALA A 352 -17.10 16.96 21.30
N LYS A 353 -18.20 16.33 20.89
CA LYS A 353 -19.19 15.66 21.74
C LYS A 353 -18.65 14.37 22.35
N GLU A 354 -18.13 13.45 21.52
CA GLU A 354 -17.62 12.16 21.97
C GLU A 354 -16.48 12.33 22.97
N PHE A 355 -15.57 13.27 22.72
CA PHE A 355 -14.51 13.59 23.68
C PHE A 355 -15.07 14.16 24.99
N LYS A 356 -16.10 15.01 24.94
CA LYS A 356 -16.71 15.56 26.16
C LYS A 356 -17.37 14.45 26.98
N GLU A 357 -18.05 13.52 26.33
CA GLU A 357 -18.64 12.34 26.97
C GLU A 357 -17.56 11.44 27.57
N ALA A 358 -16.49 11.14 26.83
CA ALA A 358 -15.37 10.33 27.30
C ALA A 358 -14.61 10.95 28.48
N VAL A 359 -14.50 12.29 28.51
CA VAL A 359 -13.78 13.02 29.57
C VAL A 359 -14.68 13.30 30.78
N SER A 360 -16.01 13.24 30.64
CA SER A 360 -16.94 13.55 31.73
C SER A 360 -16.86 12.58 32.92
N SER A 361 -16.34 11.37 32.70
CA SER A 361 -16.12 10.35 33.73
C SER A 361 -14.77 10.47 34.45
N LEU A 362 -13.86 11.33 33.97
CA LEU A 362 -12.52 11.51 34.54
C LEU A 362 -12.50 12.55 35.66
N SER A 363 -11.51 12.47 36.55
CA SER A 363 -11.27 13.47 37.62
C SER A 363 -10.93 14.84 37.04
N ASP A 364 -11.20 15.92 37.78
CA ASP A 364 -11.02 17.30 37.30
C ASP A 364 -9.60 17.62 36.81
N GLU A 365 -8.57 17.04 37.45
CA GLU A 365 -7.17 17.18 37.02
C GLU A 365 -6.90 16.49 35.68
N MET A 366 -7.40 15.26 35.51
CA MET A 366 -7.32 14.52 34.25
C MET A 366 -8.14 15.20 33.16
N GLN A 367 -9.29 15.80 33.48
CA GLN A 367 -10.06 16.59 32.53
C GLN A 367 -9.31 17.83 32.06
N ARG A 368 -8.63 18.54 32.97
CA ARG A 368 -7.80 19.70 32.62
C ARG A 368 -6.68 19.29 31.68
N PHE A 369 -5.97 18.21 32.00
CA PHE A 369 -4.94 17.65 31.14
C PHE A 369 -5.49 17.24 29.77
N ALA A 370 -6.59 16.47 29.73
CA ALA A 370 -7.21 16.02 28.49
C ALA A 370 -7.64 17.21 27.62
N LYS A 371 -8.26 18.25 28.20
CA LYS A 371 -8.65 19.47 27.48
C LYS A 371 -7.44 20.21 26.92
N ALA A 372 -6.35 20.33 27.70
CA ALA A 372 -5.10 20.95 27.24
C ALA A 372 -4.46 20.14 26.10
N TYR A 373 -4.34 18.82 26.27
CA TYR A 373 -3.80 17.92 25.25
C TYR A 373 -4.62 17.96 23.97
N ARG A 374 -5.95 17.96 24.07
CA ARG A 374 -6.84 18.13 22.91
C ARG A 374 -6.64 19.47 22.22
N SER A 375 -6.49 20.56 22.98
CA SER A 375 -6.25 21.87 22.39
C SER A 375 -4.94 21.91 21.59
N MET A 376 -3.90 21.25 22.11
CA MET A 376 -2.61 21.06 21.42
C MET A 376 -2.75 20.18 20.17
N GLN A 377 -3.49 19.07 20.27
CA GLN A 377 -3.78 18.22 19.12
C GLN A 377 -4.49 19.00 18.02
N LEU A 378 -5.55 19.75 18.36
CA LEU A 378 -6.32 20.56 17.41
C LEU A 378 -5.46 21.65 16.75
N SER A 379 -4.56 22.32 17.48
CA SER A 379 -3.64 23.28 16.87
C SER A 379 -2.69 22.64 15.85
N GLY A 380 -2.31 21.37 16.03
CA GLY A 380 -1.46 20.63 15.11
C GLY A 380 -2.19 19.96 13.94
N THR A 381 -3.53 20.00 13.90
CA THR A 381 -4.31 19.28 12.86
C THR A 381 -4.35 19.98 11.51
N LEU A 382 -4.04 21.27 11.45
CA LEU A 382 -4.24 22.03 10.22
C LEU A 382 -3.07 21.80 9.27
N PHE A 383 -3.26 20.85 8.36
CA PHE A 383 -2.32 20.55 7.29
C PHE A 383 -2.18 21.75 6.35
N GLY A 384 -0.95 22.25 6.20
CA GLY A 384 -0.61 23.41 5.40
C GLY A 384 0.28 23.03 4.22
N ILE A 385 -0.09 23.52 3.04
CA ILE A 385 0.72 23.44 1.83
C ILE A 385 1.05 24.87 1.40
N CYS A 386 2.34 25.16 1.24
CA CYS A 386 2.82 26.44 0.73
C CYS A 386 3.58 26.22 -0.58
N VAL A 387 3.18 26.95 -1.62
CA VAL A 387 3.82 26.88 -2.94
C VAL A 387 4.53 28.21 -3.21
N ILE A 388 5.83 28.14 -3.47
CA ILE A 388 6.68 29.30 -3.77
C ILE A 388 7.17 29.21 -5.21
N GLN A 389 6.82 30.21 -6.02
CA GLN A 389 7.29 30.33 -7.40
C GLN A 389 8.74 30.84 -7.41
N ILE A 390 9.65 30.14 -8.09
CA ILE A 390 11.08 30.47 -8.06
C ILE A 390 11.44 31.61 -9.02
N LYS A 391 10.93 31.56 -10.27
CA LYS A 391 11.28 32.55 -11.30
C LYS A 391 11.10 34.01 -10.86
N PRO A 392 9.98 34.43 -10.23
CA PRO A 392 9.82 35.83 -9.83
C PRO A 392 10.79 36.25 -8.72
N GLN A 393 11.21 35.31 -7.87
CA GLN A 393 12.17 35.59 -6.81
C GLN A 393 13.59 35.70 -7.37
N LEU A 394 13.95 34.85 -8.35
CA LEU A 394 15.22 34.97 -9.07
C LEU A 394 15.32 36.29 -9.85
N GLU A 395 14.23 36.72 -10.50
CA GLU A 395 14.20 38.02 -11.19
C GLU A 395 14.49 39.17 -10.23
N LYS A 396 13.91 39.11 -9.02
CA LYS A 396 14.13 40.10 -7.97
C LYS A 396 15.55 40.03 -7.40
N LEU A 397 16.08 38.84 -7.21
CA LEU A 397 17.44 38.60 -6.67
C LEU A 397 18.51 39.13 -7.63
N LEU A 398 18.37 38.85 -8.93
CA LEU A 398 19.31 39.26 -9.98
C LEU A 398 19.13 40.72 -10.42
N LYS A 399 18.15 41.45 -9.86
CA LYS A 399 17.80 42.83 -10.22
C LYS A 399 17.44 43.02 -11.69
N ILE A 400 16.89 41.99 -12.32
CA ILE A 400 16.41 42.01 -13.71
C ILE A 400 14.92 42.38 -13.74
N PRO A 401 14.41 42.95 -14.86
CA PRO A 401 13.00 43.28 -14.95
C PRO A 401 12.12 42.02 -14.91
N ARG A 402 10.88 42.22 -14.49
CA ARG A 402 9.88 41.14 -14.40
C ARG A 402 9.67 40.49 -15.78
N ASP A 403 9.47 39.19 -15.77
CA ASP A 403 9.21 38.31 -16.94
C ASP A 403 10.40 38.11 -17.91
N SER A 404 11.60 38.58 -17.56
CA SER A 404 12.81 38.33 -18.36
C SER A 404 13.18 36.84 -18.45
N LEU A 405 13.14 36.12 -17.32
CA LEU A 405 13.50 34.69 -17.28
C LEU A 405 12.44 33.79 -17.91
N SER A 406 11.24 34.30 -18.17
CA SER A 406 10.20 33.51 -18.84
C SER A 406 10.51 33.25 -20.31
N LYS A 407 11.34 34.08 -20.94
CA LYS A 407 11.77 33.93 -22.34
C LYS A 407 13.07 33.14 -22.48
N GLU A 408 13.89 33.10 -21.43
CA GLU A 408 15.24 32.57 -21.43
C GLU A 408 15.31 31.27 -20.63
N ILE A 409 14.95 30.17 -21.29
CA ILE A 409 14.84 28.84 -20.66
C ILE A 409 16.21 28.31 -20.23
N GLN A 410 17.20 28.33 -21.12
CA GLN A 410 18.56 27.85 -20.85
C GLN A 410 19.17 28.59 -19.66
N LEU A 411 19.14 29.92 -19.69
CA LEU A 411 19.62 30.75 -18.59
C LEU A 411 18.97 30.39 -17.25
N THR A 412 17.68 30.08 -17.24
CA THR A 412 16.98 29.70 -16.00
C THR A 412 17.44 28.33 -15.48
N GLN A 413 17.69 27.37 -16.37
CA GLN A 413 18.21 26.05 -16.00
C GLN A 413 19.63 26.16 -15.46
N ASP A 414 20.48 26.89 -16.17
CA ASP A 414 21.86 27.18 -15.78
C ASP A 414 21.92 27.83 -14.40
N LEU A 415 21.12 28.88 -14.17
CA LEU A 415 21.05 29.55 -12.87
C LEU A 415 20.62 28.59 -11.74
N LEU A 416 19.61 27.74 -11.99
CA LEU A 416 19.17 26.77 -11.00
C LEU A 416 20.25 25.74 -10.70
N GLU A 417 20.98 25.29 -11.71
CA GLU A 417 22.11 24.36 -11.54
C GLU A 417 23.25 24.99 -10.74
N LEU A 418 23.63 26.23 -11.06
CA LEU A 418 24.66 26.99 -10.32
C LEU A 418 24.27 27.21 -8.85
N PHE A 419 23.00 27.50 -8.55
CA PHE A 419 22.55 27.72 -7.18
C PHE A 419 22.38 26.41 -6.38
N ILE A 420 21.90 25.33 -7.01
CA ILE A 420 21.60 24.08 -6.30
C ILE A 420 22.83 23.20 -6.18
N LYS A 421 23.55 22.96 -7.29
CA LYS A 421 24.70 22.04 -7.29
C LYS A 421 25.98 22.70 -6.81
N TYR A 422 26.26 23.91 -7.29
CA TYR A 422 27.53 24.60 -7.06
C TYR A 422 27.48 25.64 -5.92
N GLN A 423 26.29 25.92 -5.37
CA GLN A 423 26.06 26.85 -4.27
C GLN A 423 26.72 28.24 -4.47
N ILE A 424 26.75 28.73 -5.71
CA ILE A 424 27.41 29.99 -6.03
C ILE A 424 26.62 31.16 -5.41
N PRO A 425 27.29 32.11 -4.73
CA PRO A 425 26.63 33.25 -4.13
C PRO A 425 25.97 34.13 -5.19
N SER A 426 24.74 34.55 -4.93
CA SER A 426 23.93 35.32 -5.87
C SER A 426 24.52 36.68 -6.26
N ASP A 427 25.43 37.23 -5.44
CA ASP A 427 26.03 38.55 -5.68
C ASP A 427 26.90 38.54 -6.96
N GLN A 428 27.64 37.46 -7.19
CA GLN A 428 28.52 37.29 -8.36
C GLN A 428 27.72 37.20 -9.68
N LEU A 429 26.49 36.69 -9.61
CA LEU A 429 25.61 36.51 -10.77
C LEU A 429 24.66 37.71 -10.96
N SER A 430 24.50 38.55 -9.94
CA SER A 430 23.59 39.69 -9.98
C SER A 430 24.14 40.87 -10.78
N TYR A 431 23.25 41.70 -11.32
CA TYR A 431 23.66 42.94 -11.98
C TYR A 431 24.07 43.99 -10.93
N SER A 432 25.35 44.39 -10.95
CA SER A 432 25.94 45.40 -10.04
C SER A 432 25.98 46.83 -10.61
N GLY A 433 25.45 47.07 -11.82
CA GLY A 433 25.48 48.37 -12.47
C GLY A 433 24.33 49.33 -12.09
N ASN A 434 24.27 50.48 -12.77
CA ASN A 434 23.31 51.55 -12.48
C ASN A 434 21.84 51.09 -12.69
N MET A 435 20.95 51.43 -11.74
CA MET A 435 19.56 50.99 -11.71
C MET A 435 18.70 51.51 -12.88
N GLY A 436 19.11 52.59 -13.55
CA GLY A 436 18.39 53.22 -14.68
C GLY A 436 18.63 52.62 -16.06
N VAL A 437 19.45 51.56 -16.19
CA VAL A 437 19.80 50.95 -17.48
C VAL A 437 18.67 50.08 -18.05
N SER A 438 18.57 50.01 -19.38
CA SER A 438 17.63 49.18 -20.13
C SER A 438 17.61 47.73 -19.62
N GLY A 439 16.40 47.17 -19.50
CA GLY A 439 16.17 45.81 -19.04
C GLY A 439 16.91 44.72 -19.83
N ALA A 440 17.11 44.93 -21.13
CA ALA A 440 17.82 44.01 -22.01
C ALA A 440 19.34 43.98 -21.71
N GLN A 441 19.93 45.14 -21.44
CA GLN A 441 21.36 45.23 -21.11
C GLN A 441 21.68 44.58 -19.76
N LYS A 442 20.74 44.63 -18.80
CA LYS A 442 20.86 43.90 -17.52
C LYS A 442 20.82 42.39 -17.72
N LEU A 443 19.96 41.90 -18.60
CA LEU A 443 19.87 40.48 -18.95
C LEU A 443 21.17 40.00 -19.61
N ASP A 444 21.69 40.75 -20.57
CA ASP A 444 22.92 40.38 -21.30
C ASP A 444 24.14 40.33 -20.36
N PHE A 445 24.21 41.21 -19.37
CA PHE A 445 25.26 41.17 -18.35
C PHE A 445 25.18 39.90 -17.50
N VAL A 446 23.98 39.55 -17.01
CA VAL A 446 23.77 38.32 -16.23
C VAL A 446 24.11 37.09 -17.08
N LYS A 447 23.72 37.06 -18.36
CA LYS A 447 24.08 35.98 -19.29
C LYS A 447 25.60 35.81 -19.44
N ARG A 448 26.35 36.91 -19.57
CA ARG A 448 27.82 36.84 -19.68
C ARG A 448 28.45 36.29 -18.41
N ASN A 449 28.00 36.73 -17.24
CA ASN A 449 28.53 36.24 -15.97
C ASN A 449 28.22 34.76 -15.76
N VAL A 450 26.99 34.33 -16.05
CA VAL A 450 26.61 32.90 -15.99
C VAL A 450 27.45 32.07 -16.96
N LYS A 451 27.61 32.54 -18.21
CA LYS A 451 28.43 31.83 -19.22
C LYS A 451 29.88 31.69 -18.79
N ALA A 452 30.49 32.76 -18.29
CA ALA A 452 31.88 32.73 -17.81
C ALA A 452 32.07 31.73 -16.64
N MET A 453 31.09 31.65 -15.73
CA MET A 453 31.15 30.69 -14.62
C MET A 453 30.98 29.25 -15.09
N ILE A 454 30.06 28.99 -16.03
CA ILE A 454 29.89 27.65 -16.61
C ILE A 454 31.15 27.23 -17.36
N GLU A 455 31.74 28.13 -18.15
CA GLU A 455 32.99 27.85 -18.87
C GLU A 455 34.14 27.50 -17.90
N MET A 456 34.27 28.22 -16.77
CA MET A 456 35.26 27.85 -15.74
C MET A 456 34.96 26.49 -15.11
N LEU A 457 33.69 26.19 -14.79
CA LEU A 457 33.29 24.90 -14.22
C LEU A 457 33.52 23.74 -15.19
N ASP A 458 33.29 23.94 -16.49
CA ASP A 458 33.51 22.92 -17.51
C ASP A 458 35.00 22.63 -17.70
N ILE A 459 35.87 23.64 -17.58
CA ILE A 459 37.33 23.44 -17.54
C ILE A 459 37.72 22.59 -16.33
N THR A 460 37.23 22.92 -15.13
CA THR A 460 37.55 22.16 -13.91
C THR A 460 37.04 20.71 -13.97
N LYS A 461 35.83 20.49 -14.50
CA LYS A 461 35.31 19.12 -14.69
C LYS A 461 36.15 18.31 -15.67
N GLU A 462 36.60 18.92 -16.75
CA GLU A 462 37.44 18.25 -17.74
C GLU A 462 38.79 17.85 -17.13
N GLU A 463 39.36 18.70 -16.26
CA GLU A 463 40.56 18.38 -15.47
C GLU A 463 40.28 17.23 -14.48
N GLU A 464 39.18 17.26 -13.73
CA GLU A 464 38.79 16.18 -12.80
C GLU A 464 38.58 14.84 -13.52
N ILE A 465 37.95 14.84 -14.70
CA ILE A 465 37.75 13.64 -15.51
C ILE A 465 39.09 13.08 -16.01
N GLN A 466 40.02 13.96 -16.40
CA GLN A 466 41.36 13.55 -16.84
C GLN A 466 42.18 12.97 -15.68
N GLU A 467 42.13 13.57 -14.51
CA GLU A 467 42.78 13.03 -13.31
C GLU A 467 42.20 11.68 -12.90
N GLN A 468 40.87 11.54 -12.89
CA GLN A 468 40.22 10.25 -12.62
C GLN A 468 40.55 9.20 -13.68
N ALA A 469 40.64 9.59 -14.96
CA ALA A 469 41.05 8.68 -16.01
C ALA A 469 42.51 8.22 -15.82
N ILE A 470 43.42 9.13 -15.45
CA ILE A 470 44.82 8.79 -15.15
C ILE A 470 44.91 7.84 -13.95
N ILE A 471 44.19 8.12 -12.87
CA ILE A 471 44.13 7.26 -11.68
C ILE A 471 43.60 5.87 -12.04
N LYS A 472 42.50 5.80 -12.78
CA LYS A 472 41.93 4.52 -13.24
C LYS A 472 42.86 3.77 -14.20
N THR A 473 43.68 4.48 -14.96
CA THR A 473 44.67 3.86 -15.85
C THR A 473 45.90 3.37 -15.07
N MET A 474 46.31 4.07 -14.01
CA MET A 474 47.37 3.62 -13.10
C MET A 474 46.93 2.42 -12.26
N GLU A 475 45.68 2.38 -11.80
CA GLU A 475 45.12 1.25 -11.04
C GLU A 475 45.04 -0.04 -11.88
N VAL A 476 44.80 0.07 -13.19
CA VAL A 476 44.85 -1.07 -14.14
C VAL A 476 46.29 -1.53 -14.43
N LEU A 477 47.29 -0.67 -14.22
CA LEU A 477 48.71 -1.02 -14.37
C LEU A 477 49.32 -1.61 -13.09
N GLU A 478 48.66 -1.47 -11.94
CA GLU A 478 49.10 -2.00 -10.63
C GLU A 478 48.51 -3.38 -10.28
N SER A 479 47.77 -4.03 -11.19
CA SER A 479 47.49 -5.48 -11.09
C SER A 479 48.59 -6.29 -11.78
N PRO A 480 49.56 -6.90 -11.06
CA PRO A 480 50.52 -7.82 -11.66
C PRO A 480 49.83 -9.14 -12.02
N ASP A 481 49.67 -9.41 -13.31
CA ASP A 481 49.28 -10.73 -13.79
C ASP A 481 50.36 -11.76 -13.46
N ALA A 482 49.89 -12.83 -12.84
CA ALA A 482 50.63 -13.99 -12.41
C ALA A 482 51.38 -14.68 -13.56
N SER A 483 52.65 -14.95 -13.33
CA SER A 483 53.39 -15.99 -14.04
C SER A 483 52.97 -17.36 -13.50
N GLU A 484 52.36 -18.20 -14.33
CA GLU A 484 52.20 -19.63 -14.03
C GLU A 484 53.00 -20.53 -14.99
N SER A 485 53.51 -21.60 -14.37
CA SER A 485 53.99 -22.88 -14.90
C SER A 485 55.46 -23.00 -15.32
N ASP A 486 56.31 -23.21 -14.31
CA ASP A 486 57.38 -24.21 -14.39
C ASP A 486 56.87 -25.56 -13.87
N SER A 487 57.37 -26.61 -14.50
CA SER A 487 57.10 -28.03 -14.34
C SER A 487 57.81 -28.64 -13.13
N GLY A 488 57.17 -29.65 -12.51
CA GLY A 488 57.88 -30.86 -12.08
C GLY A 488 58.37 -30.98 -10.64
N SER A 489 57.73 -31.92 -9.93
CA SER A 489 58.30 -32.95 -9.03
C SER A 489 58.94 -32.59 -7.67
N GLU A 490 58.24 -33.10 -6.65
CA GLU A 490 58.71 -34.02 -5.59
C GLU A 490 59.65 -33.55 -4.45
N SER A 491 59.07 -33.70 -3.25
CA SER A 491 59.63 -34.32 -2.04
C SER A 491 60.50 -33.47 -1.11
N GLY A 492 60.23 -33.58 0.20
CA GLY A 492 61.20 -33.20 1.23
C GLY A 492 60.63 -32.53 2.48
N SER A 493 59.88 -33.28 3.27
CA SER A 493 60.09 -33.50 4.71
C SER A 493 60.57 -32.35 5.63
N ALA A 494 59.82 -32.18 6.72
CA ALA A 494 60.29 -32.00 8.12
C ALA A 494 61.10 -30.71 8.42
N SER A 495 61.01 -30.02 9.55
CA SER A 495 60.40 -30.19 10.87
C SER A 495 60.86 -28.99 11.72
N GLY A 496 60.15 -28.68 12.80
CA GLY A 496 60.69 -27.92 13.94
C GLY A 496 60.10 -26.51 14.07
N SER A 497 59.00 -26.33 14.81
CA SER A 497 58.88 -26.26 16.29
C SER A 497 59.34 -24.93 16.89
N GLY A 498 58.41 -24.23 17.55
CA GLY A 498 58.70 -23.57 18.82
C GLY A 498 58.10 -22.18 19.05
N SER A 499 56.93 -22.14 19.71
CA SER A 499 56.49 -21.15 20.75
C SER A 499 56.56 -19.64 20.46
N GLY A 500 55.57 -18.81 20.77
CA GLY A 500 54.33 -18.95 21.55
C GLY A 500 53.78 -17.56 21.95
N SER A 501 52.57 -17.58 22.52
CA SER A 501 51.71 -16.47 23.02
C SER A 501 51.03 -15.66 21.91
N GLY A 502 49.71 -15.72 21.71
CA GLY A 502 48.58 -15.49 22.65
C GLY A 502 48.05 -14.09 22.31
N CYS A 503 46.81 -13.84 21.88
CA CYS A 503 45.53 -14.23 22.44
C CYS A 503 44.39 -13.85 21.46
N ASP A 504 43.35 -14.69 21.45
CA ASP A 504 41.90 -14.46 21.35
C ASP A 504 41.34 -13.30 20.49
N TYR A 505 40.54 -13.61 19.48
CA TYR A 505 39.08 -13.73 19.62
C TYR A 505 38.43 -14.28 18.34
N GLU A 506 37.37 -15.06 18.58
CA GLU A 506 36.55 -15.86 17.68
C GLU A 506 35.75 -15.05 16.65
N CYS A 507 35.60 -15.58 15.44
CA CYS A 507 34.35 -15.67 14.68
C CYS A 507 34.60 -16.53 13.44
N ASP A 508 33.99 -17.70 13.39
CA ASP A 508 33.18 -18.21 12.28
C ASP A 508 33.07 -19.74 12.34
N MET A 509 32.08 -20.25 11.61
CA MET A 509 31.90 -21.62 11.16
C MET A 509 31.09 -22.54 12.12
N ASP A 510 30.09 -23.29 11.68
CA ASP A 510 29.73 -23.70 10.32
C ASP A 510 28.40 -24.48 10.27
N GLU A 511 27.87 -24.60 9.04
CA GLU A 511 27.27 -25.81 8.43
C GLU A 511 25.97 -26.41 9.05
N GLU A 512 25.02 -27.01 8.32
CA GLU A 512 24.92 -27.48 6.94
C GLU A 512 23.42 -27.74 6.61
N ASP A 513 23.09 -27.57 5.33
CA ASP A 513 22.26 -28.41 4.43
C ASP A 513 20.99 -29.15 4.92
N ASP A 514 19.88 -29.00 4.17
CA ASP A 514 19.54 -29.99 3.13
C ASP A 514 18.36 -29.59 2.22
N CYS A 515 18.51 -29.99 0.95
CA CYS A 515 17.62 -29.83 -0.19
C CYS A 515 16.43 -30.83 -0.15
N GLU A 516 15.31 -30.57 -0.82
CA GLU A 516 14.87 -31.22 -2.09
C GLU A 516 13.31 -31.09 -2.13
N ASP A 517 12.53 -31.08 -3.21
CA ASP A 517 12.65 -30.86 -4.65
C ASP A 517 11.22 -30.94 -5.27
N GLU A 518 11.07 -30.64 -6.58
CA GLU A 518 9.94 -30.95 -7.50
C GLU A 518 8.62 -30.10 -7.44
N ALA A 519 7.94 -29.65 -8.51
CA ALA A 519 8.13 -29.50 -9.96
C ALA A 519 6.87 -28.79 -10.57
N PRO A 520 6.88 -28.31 -11.83
CA PRO A 520 5.96 -27.30 -12.37
C PRO A 520 4.89 -27.83 -13.36
N VAL A 521 3.83 -27.03 -13.61
CA VAL A 521 2.83 -27.31 -14.66
C VAL A 521 2.89 -26.28 -15.80
N HIS A 522 3.16 -26.80 -17.00
CA HIS A 522 3.17 -26.14 -18.30
C HIS A 522 1.80 -25.57 -18.74
N ARG A 523 1.82 -24.40 -19.40
CA ARG A 523 0.78 -23.91 -20.31
C ARG A 523 1.32 -23.90 -21.76
N SER A 524 0.48 -24.34 -22.68
CA SER A 524 0.77 -24.61 -24.10
C SER A 524 0.79 -23.37 -25.01
N MET A 525 1.54 -23.52 -26.11
CA MET A 525 1.83 -22.64 -27.27
C MET A 525 0.56 -22.23 -28.09
N ALA A 526 0.52 -21.28 -29.05
CA ALA A 526 1.47 -20.81 -30.09
C ALA A 526 0.94 -19.49 -30.77
N PRO A 527 1.41 -19.03 -31.97
CA PRO A 527 2.66 -18.29 -32.24
C PRO A 527 2.43 -16.97 -33.05
N ARG A 528 3.44 -16.09 -33.22
CA ARG A 528 3.59 -15.21 -34.42
C ARG A 528 4.98 -14.54 -34.59
N SER A 529 5.61 -14.89 -35.73
CA SER A 529 6.56 -14.16 -36.58
C SER A 529 7.81 -13.48 -36.00
N ARG A 530 8.98 -14.09 -36.29
CA ARG A 530 10.33 -13.53 -36.11
C ARG A 530 10.99 -13.41 -37.48
N MET A 531 11.19 -12.18 -38.00
CA MET A 531 12.17 -11.87 -39.05
C MET A 531 12.53 -10.38 -39.06
N LYS A 532 13.81 -10.10 -39.33
CA LYS A 532 14.49 -8.81 -39.54
C LYS A 532 14.82 -7.95 -38.31
N ARG A 533 15.89 -8.32 -37.59
CA ARG A 533 16.64 -7.41 -36.69
C ARG A 533 18.16 -7.42 -36.87
N SER A 534 18.72 -8.33 -37.69
CA SER A 534 20.18 -8.51 -37.79
C SER A 534 20.90 -7.56 -38.75
N SER A 535 20.19 -6.83 -39.60
CA SER A 535 20.81 -5.95 -40.62
C SER A 535 21.06 -4.53 -40.11
N ILE A 536 20.16 -4.00 -39.27
CA ILE A 536 20.23 -2.61 -38.78
C ILE A 536 21.28 -2.45 -37.67
N GLN A 537 21.52 -3.49 -36.86
CA GLN A 537 22.59 -3.47 -35.84
C GLN A 537 23.99 -3.47 -36.45
N LYS A 538 24.18 -4.09 -37.63
CA LYS A 538 25.48 -4.10 -38.30
C LYS A 538 25.81 -2.76 -38.97
N GLU A 539 24.83 -2.07 -39.53
CA GLU A 539 25.04 -0.74 -40.12
C GLU A 539 25.32 0.33 -39.04
N CYS A 540 24.66 0.27 -37.88
CA CYS A 540 24.98 1.19 -36.77
C CYS A 540 26.39 0.96 -36.17
N GLU A 541 26.85 -0.29 -36.08
CA GLU A 541 28.19 -0.61 -35.55
C GLU A 541 29.33 -0.20 -36.51
N GLU A 542 29.08 -0.18 -37.82
CA GLU A 542 30.06 0.29 -38.80
C GLU A 542 30.15 1.82 -38.85
N GLU A 543 29.03 2.54 -38.76
CA GLU A 543 29.04 4.01 -38.68
C GLU A 543 29.73 4.52 -37.41
N GLU A 544 29.53 3.87 -36.27
CA GLU A 544 30.17 4.24 -35.00
C GLU A 544 31.69 3.98 -35.02
N LYS A 545 32.15 2.94 -35.74
CA LYS A 545 33.57 2.66 -35.94
C LYS A 545 34.26 3.67 -36.85
N VAL A 546 33.57 4.17 -37.88
CA VAL A 546 34.11 5.20 -38.79
C VAL A 546 34.21 6.54 -38.05
N GLU A 547 33.22 6.90 -37.22
CA GLU A 547 33.27 8.13 -36.44
C GLU A 547 34.37 8.10 -35.36
N ARG A 548 34.58 6.95 -34.72
CA ARG A 548 35.69 6.76 -33.75
C ARG A 548 37.07 6.80 -34.41
N LYS A 549 37.23 6.25 -35.63
CA LYS A 549 38.48 6.38 -36.39
C LYS A 549 38.77 7.82 -36.79
N GLY A 550 37.76 8.56 -37.27
CA GLY A 550 37.91 9.98 -37.62
C GLY A 550 38.31 10.86 -36.42
N LYS A 551 37.72 10.62 -35.24
CA LYS A 551 38.11 11.34 -34.01
C LYS A 551 39.54 11.02 -33.57
N ARG A 552 40.00 9.77 -33.75
CA ARG A 552 41.36 9.35 -33.39
C ARG A 552 42.43 9.99 -34.29
N GLU A 553 42.23 10.03 -35.60
CA GLU A 553 43.14 10.71 -36.53
C GLU A 553 43.22 12.23 -36.29
N VAL A 554 42.12 12.87 -35.90
CA VAL A 554 42.11 14.31 -35.58
C VAL A 554 42.88 14.61 -34.30
N VAL A 555 42.82 13.72 -33.31
CA VAL A 555 43.59 13.84 -32.06
C VAL A 555 45.08 13.62 -32.32
N GLU A 556 45.43 12.63 -33.14
CA GLU A 556 46.82 12.32 -33.47
C GLU A 556 47.49 13.47 -34.24
N LYS A 557 46.82 14.04 -35.26
CA LYS A 557 47.31 15.23 -35.98
C LYS A 557 47.42 16.48 -35.10
N LYS A 558 46.57 16.62 -34.08
CA LYS A 558 46.69 17.72 -33.09
C LYS A 558 47.88 17.51 -32.16
N MET A 559 48.20 16.27 -31.79
CA MET A 559 49.37 15.97 -30.98
C MET A 559 50.67 16.20 -31.77
N GLU A 560 50.74 15.74 -33.02
CA GLU A 560 51.92 15.96 -33.89
C GLU A 560 52.22 17.45 -34.07
N LYS A 561 51.20 18.28 -34.38
CA LYS A 561 51.38 19.74 -34.47
C LYS A 561 51.82 20.39 -33.16
N LYS A 562 51.41 19.84 -32.02
CA LYS A 562 51.79 20.36 -30.69
C LYS A 562 53.24 19.97 -30.34
N VAL A 563 53.70 18.81 -30.81
CA VAL A 563 55.10 18.37 -30.68
C VAL A 563 56.01 19.17 -31.60
N GLU A 564 55.59 19.41 -32.84
CA GLU A 564 56.34 20.19 -33.82
C GLU A 564 56.53 21.64 -33.36
N LYS A 565 55.46 22.28 -32.86
CA LYS A 565 55.53 23.62 -32.26
C LYS A 565 56.46 23.69 -31.05
N LYS A 566 56.44 22.67 -30.18
CA LYS A 566 57.38 22.60 -29.04
C LYS A 566 58.84 22.36 -29.45
N MET A 567 59.07 21.74 -30.61
CA MET A 567 60.43 21.56 -31.15
C MET A 567 60.96 22.83 -31.83
N GLU A 568 60.09 23.64 -32.45
CA GLU A 568 60.46 24.96 -32.95
C GLU A 568 60.78 25.93 -31.80
N GLU A 569 59.95 25.99 -30.76
CA GLU A 569 60.20 26.83 -29.57
C GLU A 569 61.53 26.47 -28.87
N LYS A 570 61.90 25.18 -28.84
CA LYS A 570 63.21 24.71 -28.31
C LYS A 570 64.40 25.00 -29.22
N LYS A 571 64.19 25.26 -30.51
CA LYS A 571 65.25 25.65 -31.45
C LYS A 571 65.51 27.16 -31.42
N GLU A 572 64.53 27.98 -31.05
CA GLU A 572 64.72 29.42 -30.87
C GLU A 572 65.43 29.76 -29.54
N GLU A 573 65.38 28.86 -28.55
CA GLU A 573 66.09 29.00 -27.26
C GLU A 573 67.57 28.52 -27.28
N LYS A 574 68.07 27.96 -28.39
CA LYS A 574 69.47 27.52 -28.57
C LYS A 574 70.16 28.31 -29.66
#